data_AF-A0A7Z2W138-F1
#
_entry.id   AF-A0A7Z2W138-F1
#
_cell.length_a   1.000
_cell.length_b   1.000
_cell.length_c   1.000
_cell.angle_alpha   90.00
_cell.angle_beta   90.00
_cell.angle_gamma   90.00
#
_symmetry.space_group_name_H-M   'P 1'
#
loop_
_entity.id
_entity.type
_entity.pdbx_description
1 polymer ?
#
loop_
_entity_poly.entity_id
_entity_poly.type
_entity_poly.pdbx_seq_one_letter_code
_entity_poly.pdbx_strand_id
1 'polypeptide(L)'
;MSPPPPPNPNNSRRRNDAEGCLVLSELNPRMVVDHLDDEGQPLHVLSFGTLREICPKCQTSHLKLVLRQSSVRMAHLFCADCATCYDAHYSNGTPALTL
;
A
#
# COMPACT_ATOMS: atom_id res chain seq x y z
N MET A 1 -8.69 55.78 -16.43
CA MET A 1 -8.08 54.93 -15.38
C MET A 1 -8.63 53.53 -15.57
N SER A 2 -7.80 52.59 -16.03
CA SER A 2 -8.20 51.21 -16.35
C SER A 2 -7.72 50.27 -15.24
N PRO A 3 -8.56 49.33 -14.74
CA PRO A 3 -8.08 48.24 -13.90
C PRO A 3 -7.56 47.06 -14.75
N PRO A 4 -6.59 46.27 -14.24
CA PRO A 4 -5.92 45.20 -14.99
C PRO A 4 -6.74 43.89 -15.01
N PRO A 5 -6.61 43.03 -16.04
CA PRO A 5 -6.93 41.60 -15.93
C PRO A 5 -5.73 40.85 -15.29
N PRO A 6 -5.96 39.86 -14.41
CA PRO A 6 -5.96 38.47 -14.90
C PRO A 6 -6.79 37.46 -14.06
N PRO A 7 -7.45 36.47 -14.68
CA PRO A 7 -7.74 35.21 -14.03
C PRO A 7 -6.95 34.08 -14.70
N ASN A 8 -5.89 33.62 -14.04
CA ASN A 8 -5.41 32.22 -13.98
C ASN A 8 -3.92 32.21 -13.70
N PRO A 9 -3.52 31.56 -12.60
CA PRO A 9 -2.96 30.24 -12.79
C PRO A 9 -3.25 29.32 -11.61
N ASN A 10 -4.05 28.27 -11.80
CA ASN A 10 -3.53 26.95 -11.46
C ASN A 10 -4.42 25.86 -12.02
N ASN A 11 -4.01 25.38 -13.19
CA ASN A 11 -4.44 24.15 -13.81
C ASN A 11 -3.91 22.90 -13.03
N SER A 12 -3.64 23.01 -11.73
CA SER A 12 -2.97 21.97 -10.93
C SER A 12 -3.92 21.11 -10.09
N ARG A 13 -5.24 21.37 -10.12
CA ARG A 13 -6.22 20.45 -9.51
C ARG A 13 -6.57 19.25 -10.42
N ARG A 14 -5.70 18.90 -11.37
CA ARG A 14 -5.81 17.70 -12.21
C ARG A 14 -4.66 16.71 -11.94
N ARG A 15 -4.35 16.47 -10.67
CA ARG A 15 -3.42 15.40 -10.25
C ARG A 15 -3.86 14.65 -9.00
N ASN A 16 -5.16 14.65 -8.67
CA ASN A 16 -5.66 13.93 -7.49
C ASN A 16 -6.83 12.97 -7.77
N ASP A 17 -7.24 12.82 -9.03
CA ASP A 17 -8.35 11.93 -9.43
C ASP A 17 -7.85 10.67 -10.18
N ALA A 18 -6.54 10.57 -10.41
CA ALA A 18 -5.88 9.45 -11.07
C ALA A 18 -4.81 8.79 -10.18
N GLU A 19 -4.81 9.07 -8.87
CA GLU A 19 -4.27 8.12 -7.89
C GLU A 19 -5.25 6.97 -7.84
N GLY A 20 -5.07 6.06 -8.82
CA GLY A 20 -6.01 4.99 -9.10
C GLY A 20 -6.38 4.24 -7.83
N CYS A 21 -7.66 3.87 -7.73
CA CYS A 21 -8.14 3.00 -6.66
C CYS A 21 -7.14 1.87 -6.44
N LEU A 22 -6.51 1.87 -5.27
CA LEU A 22 -5.63 0.78 -4.87
C LEU A 22 -6.53 -0.43 -4.66
N VAL A 23 -6.27 -1.46 -5.44
CA VAL A 23 -6.92 -2.74 -5.31
C VAL A 23 -6.00 -3.61 -4.45
N LEU A 24 -6.57 -4.10 -3.35
CA LEU A 24 -5.89 -5.02 -2.45
C LEU A 24 -6.20 -6.45 -2.85
N SER A 25 -5.17 -7.26 -3.03
CA SER A 25 -5.32 -8.70 -3.28
C SER A 25 -4.60 -9.50 -2.22
N GLU A 26 -5.28 -10.49 -1.66
CA GLU A 26 -4.69 -11.36 -0.65
C GLU A 26 -3.53 -12.17 -1.22
N LEU A 27 -2.41 -12.18 -0.50
CA LEU A 27 -1.21 -12.91 -0.86
C LEU A 27 -1.01 -14.10 0.08
N ASN A 28 -0.47 -15.18 -0.48
CA ASN A 28 0.01 -16.28 0.34
C ASN A 28 1.27 -15.82 1.10
N PRO A 29 1.29 -15.89 2.45
CA PRO A 29 2.44 -15.47 3.26
C PRO A 29 3.76 -16.15 2.85
N ARG A 30 3.71 -17.40 2.40
CA ARG A 30 4.88 -18.17 1.91
C ARG A 30 5.47 -17.63 0.61
N MET A 31 4.71 -16.84 -0.14
CA MET A 31 5.20 -16.21 -1.37
C MET A 31 5.92 -14.90 -1.08
N VAL A 32 5.54 -14.20 0.00
CA VAL A 32 6.07 -12.87 0.33
C VAL A 32 7.17 -12.88 1.38
N VAL A 33 7.27 -13.94 2.19
CA VAL A 33 8.30 -14.08 3.24
C VAL A 33 9.02 -15.43 3.09
N ASP A 34 10.35 -15.40 3.07
CA ASP A 34 11.24 -16.57 2.96
C ASP A 34 11.25 -17.45 4.22
N HIS A 35 11.16 -16.81 5.39
CA HIS A 35 11.21 -17.48 6.69
C HIS A 35 9.98 -17.11 7.51
N LEU A 36 9.02 -18.04 7.55
CA LEU A 36 7.93 -18.04 8.52
C LEU A 36 8.36 -18.87 9.74
N ASP A 37 7.86 -18.54 10.93
CA ASP A 37 8.03 -19.39 12.11
C ASP A 37 7.19 -20.67 12.01
N ASP A 38 7.30 -21.52 13.04
CA ASP A 38 6.55 -22.78 13.16
C ASP A 38 5.01 -22.56 13.17
N GLU A 39 4.54 -21.35 13.49
CA GLU A 39 3.13 -20.96 13.43
C GLU A 39 2.73 -20.35 12.08
N GLY A 40 3.66 -20.26 11.12
CA GLY A 40 3.43 -19.68 9.81
C GLY A 40 3.41 -18.15 9.81
N GLN A 41 3.88 -17.50 10.87
CA GLN A 41 3.97 -16.05 10.98
C GLN A 41 5.34 -15.52 10.53
N PRO A 42 5.41 -14.31 9.98
CA PRO A 42 6.69 -13.73 9.55
C PRO A 42 7.63 -13.46 10.74
N LEU A 43 8.78 -14.13 10.75
CA LEU A 43 9.67 -14.20 11.92
C LEU A 43 10.24 -12.83 12.34
N HIS A 44 10.45 -11.91 11.40
CA HIS A 44 10.86 -10.53 11.68
C HIS A 44 10.52 -9.63 10.50
N VAL A 45 9.31 -9.05 10.49
CA VAL A 45 8.89 -8.10 9.47
C VAL A 45 8.97 -6.68 10.01
N LEU A 46 9.93 -5.91 9.47
CA LEU A 46 10.02 -4.48 9.73
C LEU A 46 8.95 -3.76 8.90
N SER A 47 7.99 -3.15 9.58
CA SER A 47 6.99 -2.30 8.94
C SER A 47 7.52 -0.87 8.81
N PHE A 48 7.43 -0.29 7.61
CA PHE A 48 7.95 1.04 7.28
C PHE A 48 6.88 2.15 7.31
N GLY A 49 5.75 1.89 7.96
CA GLY A 49 4.68 2.86 8.14
C GLY A 49 3.31 2.20 8.10
N THR A 50 2.30 3.03 8.40
CA THR A 50 0.89 2.65 8.35
C THR A 50 0.25 3.35 7.15
N LEU A 51 -0.41 2.58 6.28
CA LEU A 51 -1.18 3.15 5.18
C LEU A 51 -2.55 3.65 5.69
N ARG A 52 -3.20 4.48 4.87
CA ARG A 52 -4.59 4.88 5.11
C ARG A 52 -5.57 3.74 4.83
N GLU A 53 -5.13 2.69 4.14
CA GLU A 53 -5.95 1.54 3.78
C GLU A 53 -6.27 0.64 4.98
N ILE A 54 -7.52 0.23 5.06
CA ILE A 54 -8.06 -0.64 6.10
C ILE A 54 -8.01 -2.09 5.61
N CYS A 55 -7.66 -3.01 6.50
CA CYS A 55 -7.69 -4.43 6.21
C CYS A 55 -9.11 -4.86 5.78
N PRO A 56 -9.30 -5.44 4.59
CA PRO A 56 -10.63 -5.82 4.10
C PRO A 56 -11.30 -6.92 4.94
N LYS A 57 -10.51 -7.74 5.65
CA LYS A 57 -11.03 -8.75 6.58
C LYS A 57 -11.47 -8.17 7.92
N CYS A 58 -10.67 -7.26 8.50
CA CYS A 58 -10.94 -6.73 9.84
C CYS A 58 -11.85 -5.49 9.81
N GLN A 59 -11.86 -4.73 8.72
CA GLN A 59 -12.59 -3.47 8.51
C GLN A 59 -12.31 -2.36 9.53
N THR A 60 -11.32 -2.54 10.40
CA THR A 60 -10.97 -1.62 11.48
C THR A 60 -9.47 -1.32 11.56
N SER A 61 -8.64 -2.31 11.24
CA SER A 61 -7.19 -2.22 11.39
C SER A 61 -6.54 -1.65 10.14
N HIS A 62 -5.62 -0.71 10.31
CA HIS A 62 -4.84 -0.17 9.22
C HIS A 62 -3.74 -1.15 8.79
N LEU A 63 -3.50 -1.23 7.50
CA LEU A 63 -2.44 -2.07 6.96
C LEU A 63 -1.06 -1.43 7.14
N LYS A 64 -0.08 -2.26 7.48
CA LYS A 64 1.33 -1.88 7.62
C LYS A 64 2.06 -2.15 6.32
N LEU A 65 2.88 -1.20 5.87
CA LEU A 65 3.74 -1.42 4.71
C LEU A 65 4.97 -2.23 5.11
N VAL A 66 5.21 -3.31 4.40
CA VAL A 66 6.37 -4.17 4.55
C VAL A 66 7.22 -4.04 3.28
N LEU A 67 8.47 -3.63 3.44
CA LEU A 67 9.40 -3.49 2.32
C LEU A 67 10.25 -4.74 2.16
N ARG A 68 10.76 -4.92 0.93
CA ARG A 68 11.65 -6.02 0.57
C ARG A 68 13.00 -5.88 1.28
N GLN A 69 13.17 -6.58 2.40
CA GLN A 69 14.42 -6.62 3.17
C GLN A 69 14.59 -7.97 3.85
N SER A 70 15.83 -8.45 3.93
CA SER A 70 16.24 -9.70 4.59
C SER A 70 15.40 -10.91 4.15
N SER A 71 14.33 -11.23 4.89
CA SER A 71 13.44 -12.37 4.67
C SER A 71 12.18 -12.03 3.88
N VAL A 72 11.98 -10.78 3.45
CA VAL A 72 10.82 -10.36 2.67
C VAL A 72 11.17 -10.37 1.19
N ARG A 73 10.48 -11.21 0.41
CA ARG A 73 10.70 -11.39 -1.03
C ARG A 73 10.14 -10.26 -1.86
N MET A 74 9.00 -9.71 -1.46
CA MET A 74 8.24 -8.71 -2.18
C MET A 74 7.65 -7.72 -1.19
N ALA A 75 7.66 -6.43 -1.56
CA ALA A 75 6.96 -5.43 -0.78
C ALA A 75 5.46 -5.76 -0.76
N HIS A 76 4.85 -5.71 0.42
CA HIS A 76 3.46 -6.07 0.61
C HIS A 76 2.88 -5.30 1.79
N LEU A 77 1.56 -5.38 1.94
CA LEU A 77 0.84 -4.85 3.08
C LEU A 77 0.53 -5.97 4.06
N PHE A 78 0.65 -5.69 5.36
CA PHE A 78 0.45 -6.67 6.41
C PHE A 78 -0.57 -6.17 7.43
N CYS A 79 -1.56 -7.00 7.73
CA CYS A 79 -2.49 -6.74 8.84
C CYS A 79 -1.98 -7.43 10.11
N ALA A 80 -1.71 -6.64 11.16
CA ALA A 80 -1.23 -7.18 12.44
C ALA A 80 -2.29 -7.98 13.22
N ASP A 81 -3.58 -7.74 12.97
CA ASP A 81 -4.65 -8.39 13.75
C ASP A 81 -5.03 -9.78 13.21
N CYS A 82 -4.98 -9.97 11.88
CA CYS A 82 -5.33 -11.24 11.24
C CYS A 82 -4.16 -11.91 10.52
N ALA A 83 -2.95 -11.36 10.65
CA ALA A 83 -1.72 -11.81 10.00
C ALA A 83 -1.80 -11.99 8.46
N THR A 84 -2.80 -11.41 7.81
CA THR A 84 -3.00 -11.54 6.36
C THR A 84 -2.10 -10.56 5.61
N CYS A 85 -1.49 -11.04 4.52
CA CYS A 85 -0.66 -10.25 3.61
C CYS A 85 -1.47 -9.84 2.38
N TYR A 86 -1.24 -8.63 1.86
CA TYR A 86 -1.90 -8.12 0.67
C TYR A 86 -0.90 -7.48 -0.28
N ASP A 87 -1.11 -7.68 -1.57
CA ASP A 87 -0.52 -6.84 -2.60
C ASP A 87 -1.37 -5.59 -2.77
N ALA A 88 -0.72 -4.49 -3.14
CA ALA A 88 -1.41 -3.28 -3.56
C ALA A 88 -1.02 -2.97 -5.00
N HIS A 89 -2.01 -2.96 -5.89
CA HIS A 89 -1.84 -2.56 -7.27
C HIS A 89 -2.92 -1.56 -7.65
N TYR A 90 -2.61 -0.71 -8.62
CA TYR A 90 -3.59 0.17 -9.21
C TYR A 90 -4.57 -0.63 -10.07
N SER A 91 -5.77 -0.10 -10.30
CA SER A 91 -6.79 -0.73 -11.15
C SER A 91 -6.34 -1.06 -12.59
N ASN A 92 -5.25 -0.46 -13.06
CA ASN A 92 -4.62 -0.79 -14.34
C ASN A 92 -3.65 -2.00 -14.25
N GLY A 93 -3.56 -2.67 -13.10
CA GLY A 93 -2.65 -3.79 -12.83
C GLY A 93 -1.22 -3.39 -12.49
N THR A 94 -0.89 -2.10 -12.45
CA THR A 94 0.46 -1.64 -12.09
C THR A 94 0.69 -1.84 -10.58
N PRO A 95 1.79 -2.48 -10.15
CA PRO A 95 2.11 -2.61 -8.73
C PRO A 95 2.34 -1.24 -8.09
N ALA A 96 1.65 -0.98 -6.98
CA ALA A 96 1.78 0.26 -6.23
C ALA A 96 3.02 0.27 -5.32
N LEU A 97 3.56 -0.91 -5.00
CA LEU A 97 4.67 -1.08 -4.05
C LEU A 97 6.03 -1.33 -4.75
N THR A 98 6.22 -0.74 -5.93
CA THR A 98 7.46 -0.89 -6.70
C THR A 98 8.58 -0.05 -6.07
N LEU A 99 9.37 -0.64 -5.17
CA LEU A 99 10.55 -0.04 -4.53
C LEU A 99 11.72 -1.02 -4.47
#